data_AF-A0A2A4VAL0-F1
#
_entry.id   AF-A0A2A4VAL0-F1
#
_cell.length_a   1.000
_cell.length_b   1.000
_cell.length_c   1.000
_cell.angle_alpha   90.00
_cell.angle_beta   90.00
_cell.angle_gamma   90.00
#
_symmetry.space_group_name_H-M   'P 1'
#
loop_
_entity.id
_entity.type
_entity.pdbx_description
1 polymer ?
#
loop_
_entity_poly.entity_id
_entity_poly.type
_entity_poly.pdbx_seq_one_letter_code
_entity_poly.pdbx_strand_id
1 'polypeptide(L)'
;MSAIRIILTCVICLCFFSISVQAEEMSISQAYRALPHQRTQFNASHAKMGVLESKYLDHLFFVTDLAFRERMLMLRAFQVGQDHRYIETYNKEIGNLLGSFEFIEPPTRVLGQVEKLVIESVREQRAFFNIWYKARGTQQYKNWQRNVASHKYVQSSHQKLIQAYSVLKQNYPQEIPHNQQSFYDHLCALDFL
;
A
#
# COMPACT_ATOMS: atom_id res chain seq x y z
N MET A 1 76.56 8.37 6.76
CA MET A 1 75.85 9.45 7.47
C MET A 1 74.65 9.87 6.64
N SER A 2 73.45 9.77 7.23
CA SER A 2 72.16 10.41 6.88
C SER A 2 71.68 10.33 5.41
N ALA A 3 70.74 9.48 5.00
CA ALA A 3 69.30 9.46 5.32
C ALA A 3 68.62 10.83 5.25
N ILE A 4 67.75 11.05 4.24
CA ILE A 4 66.44 11.71 4.35
C ILE A 4 65.61 11.33 3.11
N ARG A 5 64.47 10.70 3.39
CA ARG A 5 63.39 10.35 2.45
C ARG A 5 62.48 11.58 2.31
N ILE A 6 62.00 11.89 1.10
CA ILE A 6 60.81 12.73 0.93
C ILE A 6 59.79 11.92 0.12
N ILE A 7 58.75 11.50 0.82
CA ILE A 7 57.57 10.80 0.32
C ILE A 7 56.66 11.87 -0.27
N LEU A 8 56.35 11.77 -1.57
CA LEU A 8 55.37 12.62 -2.24
C LEU A 8 53.97 12.03 -1.97
N THR A 9 53.27 12.59 -0.98
CA THR A 9 51.95 12.11 -0.56
C THR A 9 50.87 12.59 -1.52
N CYS A 10 50.23 11.66 -2.21
CA CYS A 10 48.99 11.84 -2.95
C CYS A 10 47.87 12.38 -2.03
N VAL A 11 47.27 13.51 -2.39
CA VAL A 11 45.96 13.93 -1.86
C VAL A 11 44.98 14.01 -3.02
N ILE A 12 44.44 12.85 -3.40
CA ILE A 12 43.25 12.79 -4.25
C ILE A 12 42.05 12.99 -3.32
N CYS A 13 41.51 14.19 -3.34
CA CYS A 13 40.28 14.56 -2.65
C CYS A 13 39.11 13.86 -3.37
N LEU A 14 38.84 12.61 -3.01
CA LEU A 14 37.60 11.92 -3.38
C LEU A 14 36.45 12.59 -2.61
N CYS A 15 35.87 13.63 -3.22
CA CYS A 15 34.54 14.10 -2.87
C CYS A 15 33.54 13.00 -3.22
N PHE A 16 33.42 11.99 -2.34
CA PHE A 16 32.25 11.16 -2.28
C PHE A 16 31.09 12.07 -1.89
N PHE A 17 30.41 12.61 -2.90
CA PHE A 17 29.02 13.01 -2.74
C PHE A 17 28.26 11.74 -2.39
N SER A 18 28.16 11.46 -1.10
CA SER A 18 27.14 10.60 -0.54
C SER A 18 25.81 11.23 -0.93
N ILE A 19 25.29 10.88 -2.10
CA ILE A 19 23.89 11.06 -2.41
C ILE A 19 23.19 10.10 -1.45
N SER A 20 22.88 10.60 -0.26
CA SER A 20 21.88 10.02 0.60
C SER A 20 20.61 9.99 -0.24
N VAL A 21 20.34 8.83 -0.85
CA VAL A 21 19.02 8.55 -1.42
C VAL A 21 18.08 8.55 -0.22
N GLN A 22 17.59 9.75 0.13
CA GLN A 22 16.44 9.88 1.00
C GLN A 22 15.34 9.10 0.27
N ALA A 23 14.87 8.04 0.91
CA ALA A 23 13.66 7.36 0.49
C ALA A 23 12.59 8.44 0.37
N GLU A 24 12.25 8.79 -0.87
CA GLU A 24 11.26 9.80 -1.16
C GLU A 24 9.96 9.33 -0.51
N GLU A 25 9.56 10.00 0.57
CA GLU A 25 8.37 9.66 1.31
C GLU A 25 7.17 9.91 0.40
N MET A 26 6.58 8.83 -0.13
CA MET A 26 5.43 8.92 -1.02
C MET A 26 4.19 9.27 -0.21
N SER A 27 3.55 10.40 -0.53
CA SER A 27 2.25 10.77 0.00
C SER A 27 1.13 9.98 -0.68
N ILE A 28 -0.05 9.90 -0.05
CA ILE A 28 -1.25 9.28 -0.65
C ILE A 28 -1.56 9.94 -2.00
N SER A 29 -1.53 11.27 -2.07
CA SER A 29 -1.77 11.99 -3.32
C SER A 29 -0.76 11.66 -4.42
N GLN A 30 0.51 11.42 -4.08
CA GLN A 30 1.51 10.95 -5.05
C GLN A 30 1.22 9.52 -5.50
N ALA A 31 0.83 8.62 -4.59
CA ALA A 31 0.44 7.25 -4.94
C ALA A 31 -0.74 7.23 -5.94
N TYR A 32 -1.76 8.06 -5.71
CA TYR A 32 -2.93 8.15 -6.58
C TYR A 32 -2.64 8.69 -7.98
N ARG A 33 -1.55 9.43 -8.20
CA ARG A 33 -1.16 9.88 -9.56
C ARG A 33 -0.77 8.72 -10.48
N ALA A 34 -0.51 7.53 -9.93
CA ALA A 34 -0.22 6.34 -10.70
C ALA A 34 -1.50 5.64 -11.23
N LEU A 35 -2.69 6.06 -10.79
CA LEU A 35 -3.96 5.48 -11.21
C LEU A 35 -4.61 6.31 -12.33
N PRO A 36 -5.39 5.69 -13.23
CA PRO A 36 -6.09 6.39 -14.31
C PRO A 36 -7.30 7.20 -13.82
N HIS A 37 -7.74 6.98 -12.58
CA HIS A 37 -8.84 7.69 -11.93
C HIS A 37 -8.35 8.52 -10.75
N GLN A 38 -9.11 9.55 -10.39
CA GLN A 38 -8.80 10.42 -9.26
C GLN A 38 -9.32 9.82 -7.95
N ARG A 39 -8.76 10.30 -6.83
CA ARG A 39 -9.27 9.98 -5.49
C ARG A 39 -10.48 10.85 -5.19
N THR A 40 -11.66 10.26 -5.07
CA THR A 40 -12.80 10.91 -4.43
C THR A 40 -12.73 10.67 -2.93
N GLN A 41 -12.57 11.74 -2.14
CA GLN A 41 -12.59 11.64 -0.68
C GLN A 41 -14.00 11.34 -0.19
N PHE A 42 -14.16 10.33 0.67
CA PHE A 42 -15.44 10.09 1.35
C PHE A 42 -15.85 11.30 2.20
N ASN A 43 -17.13 11.67 2.13
CA ASN A 43 -17.68 12.81 2.86
C ASN A 43 -18.67 12.34 3.94
N ALA A 44 -18.15 12.13 5.15
CA ALA A 44 -18.93 11.63 6.28
C ALA A 44 -20.05 12.60 6.73
N SER A 45 -19.90 13.92 6.51
CA SER A 45 -20.90 14.92 6.92
C SER A 45 -22.12 14.98 6.00
N HIS A 46 -21.99 14.48 4.77
CA HIS A 46 -23.08 14.42 3.79
C HIS A 46 -23.60 13.00 3.56
N ALA A 47 -23.09 12.03 4.33
CA ALA A 47 -23.49 10.64 4.23
C ALA A 47 -24.96 10.45 4.62
N LYS A 48 -25.67 9.62 3.87
CA LYS A 48 -27.07 9.23 4.12
C LYS A 48 -27.21 8.07 5.12
N MET A 49 -26.11 7.39 5.43
CA MET A 49 -26.05 6.35 6.46
C MET A 49 -25.96 6.92 7.88
N GLY A 50 -26.00 6.05 8.90
CA GLY A 50 -25.88 6.49 10.30
C GLY A 50 -24.52 7.11 10.63
N VAL A 51 -24.48 7.99 11.63
CA VAL A 51 -23.25 8.70 12.06
C VAL A 51 -22.12 7.74 12.45
N LEU A 52 -22.44 6.62 13.10
CA LEU A 52 -21.43 5.62 13.46
C LEU A 52 -20.89 4.91 12.21
N GLU A 53 -21.75 4.57 11.26
CA GLU A 53 -21.36 3.94 9.99
C GLU A 53 -20.48 4.86 9.15
N SER A 54 -20.83 6.14 9.03
CA SER A 54 -20.05 7.10 8.25
C SER A 54 -18.68 7.35 8.87
N LYS A 55 -18.59 7.53 10.19
CA LYS A 55 -17.30 7.63 10.89
C LYS A 55 -16.45 6.37 10.72
N TYR A 56 -17.08 5.21 10.75
CA TYR A 56 -16.37 3.95 10.58
C TYR A 56 -15.85 3.77 9.14
N LEU A 57 -16.64 4.11 8.13
CA LEU A 57 -16.18 4.10 6.73
C LEU A 57 -15.08 5.12 6.46
N ASP A 58 -15.13 6.29 7.09
CA ASP A 58 -14.05 7.28 7.00
C ASP A 58 -12.72 6.69 7.50
N HIS A 59 -12.75 6.00 8.65
CA HIS A 59 -11.57 5.27 9.15
C HIS A 59 -11.15 4.13 8.20
N LEU A 60 -12.08 3.31 7.72
CA LEU A 60 -11.78 2.20 6.83
C LEU A 60 -11.10 2.69 5.53
N PHE A 61 -11.60 3.77 4.94
CA PHE A 61 -11.01 4.34 3.73
C PHE A 61 -9.68 5.04 3.99
N PHE A 62 -9.52 5.68 5.14
CA PHE A 62 -8.22 6.20 5.56
C PHE A 62 -7.16 5.09 5.66
N VAL A 63 -7.49 3.96 6.30
CA VAL A 63 -6.58 2.80 6.38
C VAL A 63 -6.32 2.20 5.00
N THR A 64 -7.34 2.13 4.14
CA THR A 64 -7.23 1.65 2.75
C THR A 64 -6.25 2.50 1.94
N ASP A 65 -6.31 3.83 2.06
CA ASP A 65 -5.39 4.75 1.39
C ASP A 65 -3.94 4.58 1.86
N LEU A 66 -3.73 4.38 3.16
CA LEU A 66 -2.41 4.12 3.73
C LEU A 66 -1.86 2.77 3.26
N ALA A 67 -2.68 1.71 3.24
CA ALA A 67 -2.29 0.40 2.74
C ALA A 67 -1.94 0.44 1.24
N PHE A 68 -2.72 1.20 0.45
CA PHE A 68 -2.43 1.45 -0.97
C PHE A 68 -1.07 2.15 -1.15
N ARG A 69 -0.80 3.20 -0.38
CA ARG A 69 0.49 3.90 -0.38
C ARG A 69 1.66 2.93 -0.11
N GLU A 70 1.55 2.11 0.94
CA GLU A 70 2.57 1.10 1.27
C GLU A 70 2.77 0.08 0.15
N ARG A 71 1.68 -0.39 -0.47
CA ARG A 71 1.74 -1.28 -1.64
C ARG A 71 2.50 -0.64 -2.80
N MET A 72 2.26 0.63 -3.09
CA MET A 72 2.93 1.37 -4.18
C MET A 72 4.41 1.56 -3.90
N LEU A 73 4.79 1.90 -2.66
CA LEU A 73 6.18 1.96 -2.23
C LEU A 73 6.87 0.60 -2.42
N MET A 74 6.23 -0.49 -1.99
CA MET A 74 6.79 -1.82 -2.11
C MET A 74 6.93 -2.26 -3.58
N LEU A 75 5.92 -2.00 -4.42
CA LEU A 75 5.99 -2.24 -5.87
C LEU A 75 7.16 -1.51 -6.51
N ARG A 76 7.32 -0.21 -6.23
CA ARG A 76 8.44 0.60 -6.72
C ARG A 76 9.77 0.01 -6.27
N ALA A 77 9.88 -0.41 -5.01
CA ALA A 77 11.08 -1.03 -4.46
C ALA A 77 11.45 -2.33 -5.18
N PHE A 78 10.48 -3.21 -5.47
CA PHE A 78 10.73 -4.42 -6.27
C PHE A 78 11.15 -4.09 -7.71
N GLN A 79 10.52 -3.11 -8.35
CA GLN A 79 10.84 -2.70 -9.71
C GLN A 79 12.29 -2.21 -9.85
N VAL A 80 12.78 -1.45 -8.87
CA VAL A 80 14.15 -0.90 -8.87
C VAL A 80 15.18 -1.78 -8.13
N GLY A 81 14.79 -2.97 -7.67
CA GLY A 81 15.68 -3.89 -6.96
C GLY A 81 16.13 -3.42 -5.56
N GLN A 82 15.36 -2.55 -4.93
CA GLN A 82 15.59 -2.05 -3.57
C GLN A 82 14.65 -2.65 -2.52
N ASP A 83 13.89 -3.68 -2.86
CA ASP A 83 12.95 -4.40 -1.99
C ASP A 83 13.51 -4.75 -0.61
N HIS A 84 14.79 -5.14 -0.52
CA HIS A 84 15.50 -5.41 0.73
C HIS A 84 15.56 -4.25 1.72
N ARG A 85 15.48 -3.00 1.25
CA ARG A 85 15.49 -1.81 2.11
C ARG A 85 14.12 -1.51 2.71
N TYR A 86 13.05 -2.03 2.11
CA TYR A 86 11.68 -1.63 2.42
C TYR A 86 10.83 -2.74 3.04
N ILE A 87 11.17 -4.03 2.82
CA ILE A 87 10.29 -5.14 3.22
C ILE A 87 10.00 -5.20 4.73
N GLU A 88 10.96 -4.84 5.59
CA GLU A 88 10.76 -4.82 7.05
C GLU A 88 9.84 -3.66 7.47
N THR A 89 10.10 -2.46 6.96
CA THR A 89 9.25 -1.29 7.17
C THR A 89 7.84 -1.54 6.67
N TYR A 90 7.68 -2.04 5.45
CA TYR A 90 6.38 -2.41 4.87
C TYR A 90 5.63 -3.39 5.79
N ASN A 91 6.29 -4.43 6.27
CA ASN A 91 5.66 -5.41 7.16
C ASN A 91 5.22 -4.80 8.50
N LYS A 92 6.00 -3.87 9.05
CA LYS A 92 5.69 -3.15 10.27
C LYS A 92 4.49 -2.22 10.05
N GLU A 93 4.52 -1.39 9.02
CA GLU A 93 3.45 -0.43 8.73
C GLU A 93 2.12 -1.13 8.42
N ILE A 94 2.13 -2.19 7.61
CA ILE A 94 0.91 -2.99 7.40
C ILE A 94 0.44 -3.64 8.72
N GLY A 95 1.35 -4.08 9.59
CA GLY A 95 1.00 -4.56 10.92
C GLY A 95 0.27 -3.52 11.76
N ASN A 96 0.81 -2.30 11.82
CA ASN A 96 0.21 -1.18 12.55
C ASN A 96 -1.16 -0.80 11.99
N LEU A 97 -1.29 -0.71 10.66
CA LEU A 97 -2.54 -0.40 9.98
C LEU A 97 -3.62 -1.44 10.26
N LEU A 98 -3.28 -2.73 10.21
CA LEU A 98 -4.24 -3.78 10.52
C LEU A 98 -4.61 -3.82 12.01
N GLY A 99 -3.68 -3.46 12.89
CA GLY A 99 -3.94 -3.35 14.32
C GLY A 99 -4.90 -2.22 14.70
N SER A 100 -5.09 -1.19 13.86
CA SER A 100 -6.03 -0.11 14.17
C SER A 100 -7.49 -0.58 14.20
N PHE A 101 -7.83 -1.67 13.50
CA PHE A 101 -9.16 -2.29 13.55
C PHE A 101 -9.45 -3.02 14.88
N GLU A 102 -8.43 -3.36 15.69
CA GLU A 102 -8.64 -4.02 16.99
C GLU A 102 -9.32 -3.11 18.02
N PHE A 103 -9.31 -1.80 17.79
CA PHE A 103 -9.82 -0.79 18.72
C PHE A 103 -11.16 -0.18 18.29
N ILE A 104 -11.67 -0.54 17.11
CA ILE A 104 -12.89 0.03 16.54
C ILE A 104 -13.78 -1.09 16.02
N GLU A 105 -14.85 -1.40 16.74
CA GLU A 105 -15.80 -2.41 16.30
C GLU A 105 -16.66 -1.89 15.13
N PRO A 106 -16.91 -2.73 14.09
CA PRO A 106 -17.83 -2.38 13.04
C PRO A 106 -19.25 -2.17 13.60
N PRO A 107 -19.91 -1.02 13.33
CA PRO A 107 -21.21 -0.71 13.92
C PRO A 107 -22.36 -1.54 13.34
N THR A 108 -22.14 -2.23 12.22
CA THR A 108 -23.11 -3.12 11.59
C THR A 108 -22.44 -4.39 11.07
N ARG A 109 -23.21 -5.46 10.92
CA ARG A 109 -22.74 -6.72 10.29
C ARG A 109 -22.25 -6.50 8.85
N VAL A 110 -22.88 -5.58 8.12
CA VAL A 110 -22.49 -5.21 6.76
C VAL A 110 -21.08 -4.64 6.75
N LEU A 111 -20.79 -3.68 7.63
CA LEU A 111 -19.46 -3.08 7.72
C LEU A 111 -18.43 -4.06 8.26
N GLY A 112 -18.80 -4.97 9.17
CA GLY A 112 -17.91 -6.05 9.60
C GLY A 112 -17.55 -7.02 8.47
N GLN A 113 -18.48 -7.28 7.54
CA GLN A 113 -18.18 -8.07 6.34
C GLN A 113 -17.21 -7.32 5.41
N VAL A 114 -17.41 -6.03 5.19
CA VAL A 114 -16.53 -5.19 4.36
C VAL A 114 -15.12 -5.12 4.97
N GLU A 115 -15.03 -4.85 6.27
CA GLU A 115 -13.76 -4.83 7.01
C GLU A 115 -13.01 -6.14 6.85
N LYS A 116 -13.67 -7.28 7.09
CA LYS A 116 -13.05 -8.60 6.93
C LYS A 116 -12.46 -8.79 5.53
N LEU A 117 -13.20 -8.43 4.49
CA LEU A 117 -12.75 -8.55 3.09
C LEU A 117 -11.53 -7.66 2.80
N VAL A 118 -11.51 -6.43 3.31
CA VAL A 118 -10.39 -5.49 3.16
C VAL A 118 -9.17 -5.94 3.97
N ILE A 119 -9.35 -6.37 5.21
CA ILE A 119 -8.26 -6.90 6.04
C ILE A 119 -7.63 -8.13 5.38
N GLU A 120 -8.45 -9.07 4.91
CA GLU A 120 -7.96 -10.27 4.24
C GLU A 120 -7.24 -9.94 2.94
N SER A 121 -7.73 -8.97 2.16
CA SER A 121 -7.04 -8.53 0.95
C SER A 121 -5.66 -7.98 1.29
N VAL A 122 -5.55 -7.02 2.21
CA VAL A 122 -4.26 -6.44 2.66
C VAL A 122 -3.30 -7.51 3.20
N ARG A 123 -3.80 -8.49 3.97
CA ARG A 123 -3.00 -9.64 4.44
C ARG A 123 -2.45 -10.49 3.30
N GLU A 124 -3.26 -10.75 2.27
CA GLU A 124 -2.83 -11.48 1.07
C GLU A 124 -1.79 -10.70 0.26
N GLN A 125 -1.94 -9.37 0.14
CA GLN A 125 -0.93 -8.51 -0.50
C GLN A 125 0.40 -8.56 0.26
N ARG A 126 0.34 -8.47 1.59
CA ARG A 126 1.53 -8.61 2.45
C ARG A 126 2.18 -9.97 2.27
N ALA A 127 1.39 -11.05 2.26
CA ALA A 127 1.89 -12.39 2.04
C ALA A 127 2.58 -12.52 0.66
N PHE A 128 1.98 -11.96 -0.40
CA PHE A 128 2.56 -11.94 -1.73
C PHE A 128 3.94 -11.27 -1.76
N PHE A 129 4.09 -10.06 -1.21
CA PHE A 129 5.39 -9.38 -1.21
C PHE A 129 6.45 -10.14 -0.40
N ASN A 130 6.07 -10.77 0.72
CA ASN A 130 7.02 -11.61 1.48
C ASN A 130 7.45 -12.86 0.71
N ILE A 131 6.54 -13.48 -0.04
CA ILE A 131 6.86 -14.61 -0.93
C ILE A 131 7.80 -14.14 -2.05
N TRP A 132 7.50 -12.99 -2.67
CA TRP A 132 8.33 -12.43 -3.73
C TRP A 132 9.73 -12.09 -3.22
N TYR A 133 9.85 -11.46 -2.05
CA TYR A 133 11.13 -11.16 -1.39
C TYR A 133 11.98 -12.42 -1.14
N LYS A 134 11.35 -13.50 -0.66
CA LYS A 134 12.02 -14.79 -0.43
C LYS A 134 12.49 -15.46 -1.72
N ALA A 135 11.86 -15.16 -2.85
CA ALA A 135 12.21 -15.72 -4.15
C ALA A 135 13.41 -15.01 -4.82
N ARG A 136 14.03 -14.00 -4.20
CA ARG A 136 15.18 -13.27 -4.77
C ARG A 136 16.26 -14.22 -5.31
N GLY A 137 16.81 -13.86 -6.47
CA GLY A 137 17.81 -14.67 -7.17
C GLY A 137 17.23 -15.82 -8.01
N THR A 138 15.91 -16.09 -7.94
CA THR A 138 15.27 -17.15 -8.73
C THR A 138 14.62 -16.63 -10.01
N GLN A 139 14.27 -17.55 -10.92
CA GLN A 139 13.45 -17.21 -12.10
C GLN A 139 12.05 -16.73 -11.70
N GLN A 140 11.50 -17.24 -10.60
CA GLN A 140 10.16 -16.86 -10.12
C GLN A 140 10.10 -15.38 -9.73
N TYR A 141 11.15 -14.85 -9.09
CA TYR A 141 11.28 -13.42 -8.78
C TYR A 141 11.17 -12.56 -10.04
N LYS A 142 11.89 -12.94 -11.11
CA LYS A 142 11.85 -12.22 -12.40
C LYS A 142 10.50 -12.36 -13.10
N ASN A 143 9.82 -13.49 -12.93
CA ASN A 143 8.50 -13.71 -13.50
C ASN A 143 7.46 -12.78 -12.86
N TRP A 144 7.44 -12.67 -11.53
CA TRP A 144 6.52 -11.75 -10.84
C TRP A 144 6.86 -10.28 -11.07
N GLN A 145 8.13 -9.93 -11.26
CA GLN A 145 8.51 -8.57 -11.67
C GLN A 145 7.89 -8.15 -13.01
N ARG A 146 7.63 -9.10 -13.91
CA ARG A 146 6.96 -8.86 -15.19
C ARG A 146 5.44 -8.97 -15.11
N ASN A 147 4.93 -9.85 -14.25
CA ASN A 147 3.51 -10.13 -14.14
C ASN A 147 3.11 -10.56 -12.72
N VAL A 148 2.82 -9.58 -11.87
CA VAL A 148 2.28 -9.81 -10.52
C VAL A 148 0.85 -10.37 -10.55
N ALA A 149 0.06 -10.03 -11.58
CA ALA A 149 -1.35 -10.38 -11.73
C ALA A 149 -1.61 -11.89 -11.77
N SER A 150 -0.59 -12.66 -12.17
CA SER A 150 -0.64 -14.13 -12.19
C SER A 150 -0.63 -14.79 -10.81
N HIS A 151 -0.28 -14.06 -9.74
CA HIS A 151 -0.13 -14.66 -8.42
C HIS A 151 -1.49 -14.89 -7.74
N LYS A 152 -1.68 -16.08 -7.14
CA LYS A 152 -2.95 -16.47 -6.49
C LYS A 152 -3.44 -15.48 -5.43
N TYR A 153 -2.53 -14.89 -4.64
CA TYR A 153 -2.91 -13.88 -3.64
C TYR A 153 -3.28 -12.53 -4.25
N VAL A 154 -2.71 -12.18 -5.40
CA VAL A 154 -3.10 -10.97 -6.13
C VAL A 154 -4.53 -11.14 -6.66
N GLN A 155 -4.83 -12.27 -7.29
CA GLN A 155 -6.17 -12.59 -7.79
C GLN A 155 -7.20 -12.70 -6.67
N SER A 156 -6.85 -13.37 -5.56
CA SER A 156 -7.71 -13.51 -4.39
C SER A 156 -8.00 -12.16 -3.73
N SER A 157 -6.98 -11.29 -3.59
CA SER A 157 -7.12 -9.93 -3.07
C SER A 157 -8.08 -9.11 -3.94
N HIS A 158 -7.90 -9.14 -5.27
CA HIS A 158 -8.77 -8.47 -6.24
C HIS A 158 -10.24 -8.88 -6.06
N GLN A 159 -10.51 -10.19 -5.99
CA GLN A 159 -11.87 -10.70 -5.81
C GLN A 159 -12.51 -10.22 -4.50
N LYS A 160 -11.74 -10.13 -3.41
CA LYS A 160 -12.25 -9.60 -2.13
C LYS A 160 -12.58 -8.12 -2.20
N LEU A 161 -11.78 -7.33 -2.90
CA LEU A 161 -12.03 -5.89 -3.07
C LEU A 161 -13.28 -5.64 -3.92
N ILE A 162 -13.49 -6.43 -4.98
CA ILE A 162 -14.74 -6.42 -5.76
C ILE A 162 -15.93 -6.77 -4.86
N GLN A 163 -15.81 -7.83 -4.04
CA GLN A 163 -16.88 -8.23 -3.14
C GLN A 163 -17.17 -7.14 -2.10
N ALA A 164 -16.15 -6.51 -1.52
CA ALA A 164 -16.30 -5.42 -0.56
C ALA A 164 -17.07 -4.24 -1.18
N TYR A 165 -16.69 -3.84 -2.40
CA TYR A 165 -17.39 -2.79 -3.14
C TYR A 165 -18.85 -3.16 -3.43
N SER A 166 -19.09 -4.41 -3.86
CA SER A 166 -20.44 -4.91 -4.12
C SER A 166 -21.32 -4.86 -2.86
N VAL A 167 -20.79 -5.26 -1.70
CA VAL A 167 -21.50 -5.18 -0.41
C VAL A 167 -21.85 -3.73 -0.08
N LEU A 168 -20.91 -2.78 -0.21
CA LEU A 168 -21.20 -1.36 0.03
C LEU A 168 -22.28 -0.82 -0.91
N LYS A 169 -22.16 -1.09 -2.21
CA LYS A 169 -23.10 -0.61 -3.22
C LYS A 169 -24.52 -1.15 -3.00
N GLN A 170 -24.65 -2.41 -2.60
CA GLN A 170 -25.94 -3.05 -2.34
C GLN A 170 -26.62 -2.55 -1.07
N ASN A 171 -25.85 -2.25 -0.02
CA ASN A 171 -26.40 -1.88 1.29
C ASN A 171 -26.54 -0.37 1.49
N TYR A 172 -25.85 0.45 0.69
CA TYR A 172 -25.96 1.90 0.71
C TYR A 172 -26.41 2.48 -0.65
N PRO A 173 -27.53 2.00 -1.24
CA PRO A 173 -27.97 2.41 -2.57
C PRO A 173 -28.48 3.86 -2.61
N GLN A 174 -28.91 4.39 -1.46
CA GLN A 174 -29.42 5.76 -1.32
C GLN A 174 -28.30 6.78 -1.06
N GLU A 175 -27.03 6.35 -1.05
CA GLU A 175 -25.95 7.30 -0.84
C GLU A 175 -25.80 8.30 -1.97
N ILE A 176 -25.24 9.47 -1.63
CA ILE A 176 -24.96 10.48 -2.65
C ILE A 176 -23.94 9.95 -3.67
N PRO A 177 -24.04 10.33 -4.96
CA PRO A 177 -23.13 9.85 -6.01
C PRO A 177 -21.64 10.02 -5.68
N HIS A 178 -21.29 11.12 -5.00
CA HIS A 178 -19.93 11.39 -4.53
C HIS A 178 -19.40 10.30 -3.58
N ASN A 179 -20.18 9.91 -2.56
CA ASN A 179 -19.76 8.88 -1.62
C ASN A 179 -19.74 7.49 -2.29
N GLN A 180 -20.70 7.21 -3.18
CA GLN A 180 -20.67 5.98 -3.97
C GLN A 180 -19.40 5.88 -4.84
N GLN A 181 -18.97 6.99 -5.44
CA GLN A 181 -17.70 7.04 -6.16
C GLN A 181 -16.51 6.81 -5.24
N SER A 182 -16.48 7.40 -4.03
CA SER A 182 -15.41 7.14 -3.07
C SER A 182 -15.30 5.66 -2.66
N PHE A 183 -16.42 4.94 -2.55
CA PHE A 183 -16.40 3.50 -2.26
C PHE A 183 -15.60 2.73 -3.31
N TYR A 184 -15.81 3.08 -4.58
CA TYR A 184 -15.07 2.51 -5.69
C TYR A 184 -13.60 2.96 -5.67
N ASP A 185 -13.33 4.27 -5.56
CA ASP A 185 -11.98 4.82 -5.71
C ASP A 185 -11.00 4.31 -4.64
N HIS A 186 -11.45 4.16 -3.39
CA HIS A 186 -10.61 3.64 -2.32
C HIS A 186 -10.31 2.14 -2.51
N LEU A 187 -11.33 1.33 -2.82
CA LEU A 187 -11.16 -0.12 -2.98
C LEU A 187 -10.42 -0.47 -4.26
N CYS A 188 -10.66 0.25 -5.35
CA CYS A 188 -9.95 0.07 -6.62
C CYS A 188 -8.48 0.52 -6.50
N ALA A 189 -8.18 1.59 -5.77
CA ALA A 189 -6.80 1.98 -5.53
C ALA A 189 -5.98 0.90 -4.81
N LEU A 190 -6.59 0.19 -3.87
CA LEU A 190 -5.93 -0.91 -3.17
C LEU A 190 -5.68 -2.14 -4.07
N ASP A 191 -6.32 -2.21 -5.24
CA ASP A 191 -6.23 -3.33 -6.17
C ASP A 191 -4.93 -3.35 -6.99
N PHE A 192 -4.46 -4.55 -7.29
CA PHE A 192 -3.34 -4.78 -8.20
C PHE A 192 -3.75 -4.78 -9.68
N LEU A 193 -5.03 -4.98 -9.96
CA LEU A 193 -5.58 -5.25 -11.30
C LEU A 193 -6.47 -4.12 -11.82
#